data_AF-A0A402APP5-F1
#
_entry.id   AF-A0A402APP5-F1
#
_cell.length_a   1.000
_cell.length_b   1.000
_cell.length_c   1.000
_cell.angle_alpha   90.00
_cell.angle_beta   90.00
_cell.angle_gamma   90.00
#
_symmetry.space_group_name_H-M   'P 1'
#
loop_
_entity.id
_entity.type
_entity.pdbx_description
1 polymer ?
#
loop_
_entity_poly.entity_id
_entity_poly.type
_entity_poly.pdbx_seq_one_letter_code
_entity_poly.pdbx_strand_id
1 'polypeptide(L)'
;MTEDTTYQHAIGAGVTRNVESTETVWKVPSYLTSLIGREKEVHDICVQLQQHDTRLLTLLGSGGVGKTRIALQVAHQLKGRFLHGIYFLSFSMLQDPGPYFRISRMHSK
;
A
#
# COMPACT_ATOMS: atom_id res chain seq x y z
N MET A 1 -48.74 -16.74 -3.27
CA MET A 1 -48.56 -16.18 -4.62
C MET A 1 -48.37 -14.67 -4.43
N THR A 2 -47.14 -14.22 -4.16
CA THR A 2 -46.14 -13.71 -5.15
C THR A 2 -46.64 -12.41 -5.79
N GLU A 3 -46.03 -11.23 -5.67
CA GLU A 3 -44.65 -10.86 -5.36
C GLU A 3 -44.59 -9.43 -4.82
N ASP A 4 -43.77 -9.26 -3.79
CA ASP A 4 -43.33 -8.02 -3.20
C ASP A 4 -42.12 -7.53 -4.03
N THR A 5 -42.33 -6.58 -4.96
CA THR A 5 -41.21 -6.03 -5.75
C THR A 5 -40.90 -4.62 -5.29
N THR A 6 -40.08 -4.60 -4.24
CA THR A 6 -39.31 -3.47 -3.76
C THR A 6 -38.22 -3.12 -4.79
N TYR A 7 -38.34 -1.98 -5.47
CA TYR A 7 -37.21 -1.35 -6.19
C TYR A 7 -36.67 -0.17 -5.36
N GLN A 8 -35.80 -0.50 -4.40
CA GLN A 8 -34.94 0.48 -3.74
C GLN A 8 -33.80 0.87 -4.70
N HIS A 9 -33.81 2.14 -5.13
CA HIS A 9 -32.67 2.77 -5.77
C HIS A 9 -31.59 2.99 -4.69
N ALA A 10 -30.73 1.99 -4.49
CA ALA A 10 -29.60 2.09 -3.59
C ALA A 10 -28.54 3.00 -4.22
N ILE A 11 -28.73 4.31 -4.06
CA ILE A 11 -27.65 5.30 -4.07
C ILE A 11 -26.73 4.98 -2.89
N GLY A 12 -25.80 4.06 -3.15
CA GLY A 12 -24.83 3.56 -2.18
C GLY A 12 -24.02 4.68 -1.58
N ALA A 13 -24.32 4.96 -0.31
CA ALA A 13 -23.46 5.48 0.74
C ALA A 13 -22.38 6.47 0.28
N GLY A 14 -22.64 7.75 0.56
CA GLY A 14 -21.60 8.75 0.69
C GLY A 14 -20.43 8.20 1.49
N VAL A 15 -19.30 8.01 0.82
CA VAL A 15 -17.99 7.94 1.47
C VAL A 15 -17.76 9.33 2.04
N THR A 16 -18.28 9.58 3.25
CA THR A 16 -17.82 10.69 4.07
C THR A 16 -16.34 10.44 4.30
N ARG A 17 -15.49 11.14 3.53
CA ARG A 17 -14.06 11.20 3.83
C ARG A 17 -13.93 11.90 5.17
N ASN A 18 -13.91 11.09 6.23
CA ASN A 18 -13.57 11.57 7.54
C ASN A 18 -12.03 11.74 7.54
N VAL A 19 -11.57 12.93 7.15
CA VAL A 19 -10.15 13.30 7.16
C VAL A 19 -9.82 13.86 8.54
N GLU A 20 -10.08 13.08 9.59
CA GLU A 20 -9.70 13.40 10.96
C GLU A 20 -9.23 12.14 11.68
N SER A 21 -8.05 11.66 11.31
CA SER A 21 -7.24 10.89 12.25
C SER A 21 -5.77 11.21 12.02
N THR A 22 -5.21 12.00 12.92
CA THR A 22 -3.75 12.11 13.15
C THR A 22 -3.23 10.84 13.83
N GLU A 23 -3.81 9.68 13.52
CA GLU A 23 -3.35 8.39 14.02
C GLU A 23 -2.30 7.86 13.07
N THR A 24 -1.13 7.53 13.59
CA THR A 24 -0.08 6.86 12.82
C THR A 24 -0.63 5.55 12.26
N VAL A 25 -1.02 5.55 10.99
CA VAL A 25 -1.64 4.37 10.38
C VAL A 25 -0.57 3.29 10.17
N TRP A 26 -0.79 2.15 10.82
CA TRP A 26 0.04 0.95 10.69
C TRP A 26 -0.78 -0.15 10.00
N LYS A 27 -0.60 -0.31 8.69
CA LYS A 27 -1.29 -1.34 7.88
C LYS A 27 -0.28 -2.25 7.19
N VAL A 28 0.54 -2.91 8.00
CA VAL A 28 1.62 -3.80 7.55
C VAL A 28 1.38 -5.20 8.12
N PRO A 29 1.35 -6.26 7.29
CA PRO A 29 1.27 -7.64 7.75
C PRO A 29 2.35 -8.01 8.78
N SER A 30 1.99 -8.79 9.79
CA SER A 30 2.93 -9.46 10.68
C SER A 30 3.24 -10.86 10.15
N TYR A 31 4.50 -11.30 10.29
CA TYR A 31 4.89 -12.69 10.07
C TYR A 31 5.31 -13.31 11.38
N LEU A 32 4.96 -14.58 11.57
CA LEU A 32 5.28 -15.37 12.77
C LEU A 32 6.74 -15.85 12.79
N THR A 33 7.44 -15.78 11.65
CA THR A 33 8.80 -16.30 11.50
C THR A 33 9.77 -15.19 11.15
N SER A 34 10.95 -15.23 11.78
CA SER A 34 12.05 -14.28 11.49
C SER A 34 12.61 -14.49 10.08
N LEU A 35 13.11 -13.41 9.49
CA LEU A 35 13.86 -13.44 8.23
C LEU A 35 15.33 -13.69 8.54
N ILE A 36 15.88 -14.82 8.06
CA ILE A 36 17.24 -15.29 8.39
C ILE A 36 18.22 -14.92 7.27
N GLY A 37 19.39 -14.40 7.62
CA GLY A 37 20.52 -14.21 6.70
C GLY A 37 20.36 -13.05 5.73
N ARG A 38 19.48 -12.10 6.06
CA ARG A 38 19.12 -10.92 5.24
C ARG A 38 19.19 -9.62 6.04
N GLU A 39 19.86 -9.66 7.19
CA GLU A 39 19.97 -8.55 8.13
C GLU A 39 20.70 -7.37 7.50
N LYS A 40 21.77 -7.65 6.73
CA LYS A 40 22.51 -6.63 5.98
C LYS A 40 21.63 -5.93 4.94
N GLU A 41 20.87 -6.69 4.16
CA GLU A 41 20.00 -6.14 3.11
C GLU A 41 18.90 -5.26 3.72
N VAL A 42 18.28 -5.71 4.80
CA VAL A 42 17.29 -4.93 5.55
C VAL A 42 17.92 -3.63 6.06
N HIS A 43 19.12 -3.71 6.65
CA HIS A 43 19.84 -2.53 7.14
C HIS A 43 20.14 -1.52 6.03
N ASP A 44 20.72 -1.99 4.91
CA ASP A 44 21.09 -1.13 3.78
C ASP A 44 19.85 -0.42 3.20
N ILE A 45 18.72 -1.14 3.07
CA ILE A 45 17.44 -0.55 2.63
C ILE A 45 16.91 0.47 3.63
N CYS A 46 16.97 0.18 4.94
CA CYS A 46 16.55 1.12 5.98
C CYS A 46 17.37 2.41 5.97
N VAL A 47 18.68 2.33 5.73
CA VAL A 47 19.55 3.50 5.60
C VAL A 47 19.16 4.31 4.36
N GLN A 48 18.98 3.65 3.22
CA GLN A 48 18.65 4.33 1.97
C GLN A 48 17.28 5.03 2.03
N LEU A 49 16.25 4.38 2.60
CA LEU A 49 14.91 4.96 2.75
C LEU A 49 14.85 6.16 3.72
N GLN A 50 15.84 6.33 4.59
CA GLN A 50 15.92 7.47 5.50
C GLN A 50 16.62 8.69 4.88
N GLN A 51 17.17 8.56 3.67
CA GLN A 51 17.76 9.69 2.94
C GLN A 51 16.65 10.59 2.38
N HIS A 52 16.81 11.91 2.51
CA HIS A 52 15.79 12.88 2.09
C HIS A 52 15.51 12.90 0.58
N ASP A 53 16.44 12.41 -0.24
CA ASP A 53 16.34 12.32 -1.70
C ASP A 53 15.75 10.99 -2.20
N THR A 54 15.68 9.96 -1.36
CA THR A 54 15.11 8.66 -1.71
C THR A 54 13.59 8.70 -1.64
N ARG A 55 12.94 8.87 -2.79
CA ARG A 55 11.47 8.87 -2.92
C ARG A 55 10.89 7.52 -3.34
N LEU A 56 11.71 6.67 -3.97
CA LEU A 56 11.32 5.37 -4.47
C LEU A 56 12.53 4.43 -4.43
N LEU A 57 12.32 3.24 -3.87
CA LEU A 57 13.28 2.15 -3.86
C LEU A 57 12.59 0.91 -4.43
N THR A 58 13.22 0.28 -5.42
CA THR A 58 12.71 -0.95 -6.05
C THR A 58 13.62 -2.12 -5.73
N LEU A 59 13.05 -3.17 -5.14
CA LEU A 59 13.75 -4.44 -4.93
C LEU A 59 13.64 -5.30 -6.19
N LEU A 60 14.78 -5.57 -6.82
CA LEU A 60 14.89 -6.46 -7.98
C LEU A 60 15.38 -7.84 -7.55
N GLY A 61 14.97 -8.87 -8.28
CA GLY A 61 15.39 -10.25 -8.02
C GLY A 61 14.43 -11.26 -8.63
N SER A 62 14.85 -12.52 -8.73
CA SER A 62 14.03 -13.60 -9.28
C SER A 62 12.75 -13.84 -8.47
N GLY A 63 11.82 -14.62 -9.04
CA GLY A 63 10.62 -15.07 -8.33
C GLY A 63 10.99 -15.84 -7.06
N GLY A 64 10.25 -15.64 -5.98
CA GLY A 64 10.44 -16.42 -4.74
C GLY A 64 11.61 -16.02 -3.83
N VAL A 65 12.48 -15.06 -4.20
CA VAL A 65 13.64 -14.68 -3.35
C VAL A 65 13.29 -13.98 -2.03
N GLY A 66 12.01 -13.74 -1.76
CA GLY A 66 11.57 -13.11 -0.52
C GLY A 66 11.59 -11.57 -0.51
N LYS A 67 11.55 -10.90 -1.68
CA LYS A 67 11.49 -9.42 -1.78
C LYS A 67 10.39 -8.81 -0.91
N THR A 68 9.19 -9.38 -0.96
CA THR A 68 8.06 -8.95 -0.13
C THR A 68 8.36 -9.10 1.35
N ARG A 69 9.05 -10.17 1.73
CA ARG A 69 9.41 -10.45 3.13
C ARG A 69 10.49 -9.50 3.64
N ILE A 70 11.48 -9.15 2.80
CA ILE A 70 12.45 -8.09 3.08
C ILE A 70 11.75 -6.75 3.26
N ALA A 71 10.88 -6.36 2.31
CA ALA A 71 10.15 -5.09 2.38
C ALA A 71 9.30 -4.96 3.65
N LEU A 72 8.66 -6.05 4.07
CA LEU A 72 7.89 -6.08 5.29
C LEU A 72 8.77 -6.00 6.55
N GLN A 73 9.92 -6.67 6.58
CA GLN A 73 10.88 -6.54 7.67
C GLN A 73 11.42 -5.11 7.80
N VAL A 74 11.72 -4.45 6.67
CA VAL A 74 12.11 -3.03 6.61
C VAL A 74 11.00 -2.15 7.17
N ALA A 75 9.74 -2.37 6.78
CA ALA A 75 8.61 -1.64 7.32
C ALA A 75 8.53 -1.76 8.85
N HIS A 76 8.73 -2.95 9.41
CA HIS A 76 8.80 -3.18 10.86
C HIS A 76 9.95 -2.41 11.52
N GLN A 77 11.15 -2.39 10.92
CA GLN A 77 12.29 -1.63 11.47
C GLN A 77 12.11 -0.11 11.41
N LEU A 78 11.38 0.39 10.41
CA LEU A 78 11.12 1.82 10.22
C LEU A 78 9.82 2.29 10.91
N LYS A 79 9.19 1.44 11.72
CA LYS A 79 7.99 1.83 12.49
C LYS A 79 8.26 3.08 13.32
N GLY A 80 7.42 4.10 13.14
CA GLY A 80 7.56 5.40 13.82
C GLY A 80 8.60 6.35 13.24
N ARG A 81 9.34 5.96 12.19
CA ARG A 81 10.28 6.86 11.48
C ARG A 81 9.61 7.76 10.46
N PHE A 82 8.43 7.39 9.97
CA PHE A 82 7.63 8.19 9.05
C PHE A 82 6.42 8.77 9.76
N LEU A 83 6.32 10.11 9.79
CA LEU A 83 5.24 10.85 10.44
C LEU A 83 3.84 10.40 9.98
N HIS A 84 3.70 10.12 8.68
CA HIS A 84 2.44 9.73 8.06
C HIS A 84 2.17 8.21 8.09
N GLY A 85 3.04 7.43 8.74
CA GLY A 85 2.92 5.98 8.83
C GLY A 85 3.46 5.22 7.62
N ILE A 86 3.23 3.90 7.63
CA ILE A 86 3.69 2.95 6.60
C ILE A 86 2.50 2.10 6.15
N TYR A 87 2.37 1.95 4.84
CA TYR A 87 1.28 1.21 4.20
C TYR A 87 1.83 0.08 3.34
N PHE A 88 1.22 -1.10 3.47
CA PHE A 88 1.46 -2.21 2.55
C PHE A 88 0.32 -2.32 1.54
N LEU A 89 0.66 -2.32 0.25
CA LEU A 89 -0.27 -2.54 -0.86
C LEU A 89 0.13 -3.82 -1.59
N SER A 90 -0.74 -4.83 -1.55
CA SER A 90 -0.53 -6.05 -2.33
C SER A 90 -1.06 -5.87 -3.74
N PHE A 91 -0.22 -6.14 -4.74
CA PHE A 91 -0.62 -6.14 -6.15
C PHE A 91 -1.25 -7.46 -6.61
N SER A 92 -1.43 -8.45 -5.73
CA SER A 92 -1.92 -9.79 -6.07
C SER A 92 -3.33 -9.82 -6.70
N MET A 93 -4.10 -8.72 -6.61
CA MET A 93 -5.49 -8.62 -7.10
C MET A 93 -5.66 -7.58 -8.22
N LEU A 94 -4.58 -7.00 -8.78
CA LEU A 94 -4.68 -6.18 -9.99
C LEU A 94 -4.83 -7.09 -11.24
N GLN A 95 -5.90 -7.87 -11.29
CA GLN A 95 -6.23 -8.68 -12.48
C GLN A 95 -7.21 -7.98 -13.43
N ASP A 96 -7.85 -6.90 -12.97
CA ASP A 96 -8.76 -6.12 -13.80
C ASP A 96 -8.16 -4.73 -14.08
N PRO A 97 -7.78 -4.40 -15.32
CA PRO A 97 -7.46 -3.05 -15.72
C PRO A 97 -8.78 -2.25 -15.78
N GLY A 98 -9.39 -2.00 -14.62
CA GLY A 98 -10.56 -1.14 -14.50
C GLY A 98 -10.33 0.20 -15.19
N PRO A 99 -11.38 0.95 -15.55
CA PRO A 99 -11.28 2.09 -16.45
C PRO A 99 -10.34 3.15 -15.85
N TYR A 100 -9.08 3.16 -16.29
CA TYR A 100 -8.11 4.15 -15.86
C TYR A 100 -8.58 5.52 -16.32
N PHE A 101 -8.61 6.47 -15.39
CA PHE A 101 -8.98 7.86 -15.66
C PHE A 101 -7.98 8.48 -16.66
N ARG A 102 -8.45 8.72 -17.87
CA ARG A 102 -7.64 9.31 -18.95
C ARG A 102 -7.55 10.83 -18.74
N ILE A 103 -6.38 11.32 -18.33
CA ILE A 103 -6.11 12.75 -18.21
C ILE A 103 -6.05 13.33 -19.62
N SER A 104 -7.17 13.89 -20.09
CA SER A 104 -7.19 14.62 -21.36
C SER A 104 -6.64 16.02 -21.11
N ARG A 105 -5.48 16.34 -21.71
CA ARG A 105 -4.94 17.70 -21.73
C ARG A 105 -5.97 18.66 -22.30
N MET A 106 -6.42 19.60 -21.49
CA MET A 106 -7.20 20.74 -21.94
C MET A 106 -6.20 21.82 -22.39
N HIS A 107 -6.07 22.02 -23.71
CA HIS A 107 -5.39 23.21 -24.23
C HIS A 107 -6.41 24.34 -24.25
N SER A 108 -6.17 25.41 -23.49
CA SER A 108 -6.91 26.66 -23.61
C SER A 108 -6.41 27.42 -24.84
N LYS A 109 -7.34 27.87 -25.69
CA LYS A 109 -7.11 29.05 -26.54
C LYS A 109 -7.22 30.31 -25.70
#